data_AF-Q04U61-F1
#
_entry.id   AF-Q04U61-F1
#
_cell.length_a   1.000
_cell.length_b   1.000
_cell.length_c   1.000
_cell.angle_alpha   90.00
_cell.angle_beta   90.00
_cell.angle_gamma   90.00
#
_symmetry.space_group_name_H-M   'P 1'
#
loop_
_entity.id
_entity.type
_entity.pdbx_description
1 polymer ?
#
loop_
_entity_poly.entity_id
_entity_poly.type
_entity_poly.pdbx_seq_one_letter_code
_entity_poly.pdbx_strand_id
1 'polypeptide(L)'
;MKYSSLKSGFSFCPIRKSGNLCSFLIPENLVRTNQLQPKILRKTLHSLLSRWDETLIRKRFLGKKLAYARYQEKNLNLQKMNFRPFEEDWCKLGILAWGLGISRCLLFSVLLEWSIEKSPKKTKSHGAPTILRITREIRFSQKLLRSQIQLGRAHPI
;
A
#
# COMPACT_ATOMS: atom_id res chain seq x y z
N MET A 1 17.53 20.84 28.65
CA MET A 1 16.94 19.60 28.07
C MET A 1 18.05 18.58 27.94
N LYS A 2 17.97 17.45 28.64
CA LYS A 2 19.02 16.41 28.66
C LYS A 2 18.76 15.39 27.54
N TYR A 3 19.66 15.31 26.56
CA TYR A 3 19.67 14.25 25.56
C TYR A 3 20.54 13.10 26.06
N SER A 4 19.96 11.91 26.23
CA SER A 4 20.74 10.69 26.46
C SER A 4 21.18 10.12 25.10
N SER A 5 22.49 10.05 24.89
CA SER A 5 23.10 9.48 23.69
C SER A 5 23.36 7.99 23.88
N LEU A 6 22.68 7.14 23.11
CA LEU A 6 23.10 5.75 22.93
C LEU A 6 24.06 5.69 21.74
N LYS A 7 25.32 5.33 22.04
CA LYS A 7 26.36 5.03 21.05
C LYS A 7 26.07 3.66 20.41
N SER A 8 25.20 3.64 19.42
CA SER A 8 25.25 2.63 18.35
C SER A 8 25.43 3.38 17.04
N GLY A 9 26.29 2.89 16.15
CA GLY A 9 26.66 3.53 14.87
C GLY A 9 25.52 3.68 13.85
N PHE A 10 24.27 3.56 14.29
CA PHE A 10 23.10 4.00 13.55
C PHE A 10 22.76 5.39 14.06
N SER A 11 23.01 6.41 13.26
CA SER A 11 22.45 7.74 13.50
C SER A 11 20.95 7.60 13.75
N PHE A 12 20.51 7.80 14.99
CA PHE A 12 19.10 7.91 15.33
C PHE A 12 18.55 9.10 14.56
N CYS A 13 17.92 8.85 13.40
CA CYS A 13 17.15 9.87 12.72
C CYS A 13 15.95 10.19 13.62
N PRO A 14 15.85 11.40 14.19
CA PRO A 14 14.68 11.77 14.95
C PRO A 14 13.48 11.73 14.00
N ILE A 15 12.56 10.82 14.24
CA ILE A 15 11.30 10.76 13.51
C ILE A 15 10.54 12.03 13.84
N ARG A 16 10.29 12.87 12.82
CA ARG A 16 9.52 14.08 12.97
C ARG A 16 8.06 13.69 13.20
N LYS A 17 7.43 14.37 14.17
CA LYS A 17 5.98 14.23 14.39
C LYS A 17 5.17 14.52 13.13
N SER A 18 5.64 15.39 12.24
CA SER A 18 5.02 15.68 10.95
C SER A 18 6.01 15.43 9.82
N GLY A 19 5.56 14.69 8.81
CA GLY A 19 6.29 14.48 7.57
C GLY A 19 6.25 15.69 6.62
N ASN A 20 6.95 15.52 5.50
CA ASN A 20 6.97 16.47 4.39
C ASN A 20 5.59 16.59 3.72
N LEU A 21 5.37 17.69 2.99
CA LEU A 21 4.18 17.85 2.16
C LEU A 21 4.17 16.77 1.10
N CYS A 22 3.09 16.00 1.02
CA CYS A 22 2.88 15.02 -0.03
C CYS A 22 1.44 15.11 -0.56
N SER A 23 1.18 14.37 -1.63
CA SER A 23 -0.13 14.34 -2.27
C SER A 23 -0.57 12.90 -2.50
N PHE A 24 -1.84 12.62 -2.25
CA PHE A 24 -2.49 11.45 -2.84
C PHE A 24 -3.28 11.85 -4.08
N LEU A 25 -3.29 10.95 -5.06
CA LEU A 25 -4.27 10.95 -6.14
C LEU A 25 -5.32 9.92 -5.78
N ILE A 26 -6.56 10.36 -5.54
CA ILE A 26 -7.62 9.52 -4.99
C ILE A 26 -8.79 9.53 -5.99
N PRO A 27 -9.32 8.36 -6.39
CA PRO A 27 -10.53 8.29 -7.19
C PRO A 27 -11.68 9.08 -6.56
N GLU A 28 -12.35 9.91 -7.35
CA GLU A 28 -13.39 10.83 -6.88
C GLU A 28 -14.54 10.10 -6.17
N ASN A 29 -14.92 8.91 -6.63
CA ASN A 29 -15.90 8.07 -5.96
C ASN A 29 -15.50 7.77 -4.51
N LEU A 30 -14.23 7.40 -4.26
CA LEU A 30 -13.73 7.15 -2.91
C LEU A 30 -13.65 8.41 -2.06
N VAL A 31 -13.35 9.56 -2.69
CA VAL A 31 -13.42 10.85 -1.99
C VAL A 31 -14.83 11.13 -1.49
N ARG A 32 -15.83 10.97 -2.35
CA ARG A 32 -17.24 11.21 -2.03
C ARG A 32 -17.75 10.24 -0.98
N THR A 33 -17.53 8.93 -1.18
CA THR A 33 -18.01 7.89 -0.26
C THR A 33 -17.42 8.03 1.14
N ASN A 34 -16.13 8.36 1.24
CA ASN A 34 -15.45 8.49 2.54
C ASN A 34 -15.40 9.93 3.06
N GLN A 35 -16.12 10.86 2.40
CA GLN A 35 -16.18 12.28 2.73
C GLN A 35 -14.79 12.89 2.98
N LEU A 36 -13.82 12.53 2.14
CA LEU A 36 -12.42 12.86 2.37
C LEU A 36 -12.17 14.35 2.21
N GLN A 37 -11.39 14.89 3.15
CA GLN A 37 -10.86 16.25 3.08
C GLN A 37 -9.36 16.23 3.42
N PRO A 38 -8.55 17.15 2.85
CA PRO A 38 -7.11 17.25 3.14
C PRO A 38 -6.77 17.24 4.64
N LYS A 39 -7.59 17.91 5.46
CA LYS A 39 -7.40 18.04 6.91
C LYS A 39 -7.53 16.72 7.68
N ILE A 40 -8.33 15.77 7.17
CA ILE A 40 -8.56 14.47 7.83
C ILE A 40 -7.63 13.38 7.30
N LEU A 41 -7.00 13.58 6.13
CA LEU A 41 -6.22 12.58 5.41
C LEU A 41 -5.11 11.95 6.25
N ARG A 42 -4.45 12.75 7.11
CA ARG A 42 -3.43 12.26 8.05
C ARG A 42 -4.00 11.26 9.04
N LYS A 43 -5.14 11.57 9.67
CA LYS A 43 -5.81 10.70 10.63
C LYS A 43 -6.39 9.46 9.93
N THR A 44 -6.93 9.63 8.73
CA THR A 44 -7.44 8.54 7.90
C THR A 44 -6.32 7.55 7.56
N LEU A 45 -5.17 8.04 7.07
CA LEU A 45 -4.01 7.18 6.77
C LEU A 45 -3.57 6.39 8.00
N HIS A 46 -3.45 7.06 9.15
CA HIS A 46 -3.09 6.42 10.41
C HIS A 46 -4.07 5.30 10.77
N SER A 47 -5.38 5.59 10.76
CA SER A 47 -6.44 4.63 11.07
C SER A 47 -6.44 3.42 10.13
N LEU A 48 -6.27 3.66 8.83
CA LEU A 48 -6.18 2.59 7.83
C LEU A 48 -4.96 1.68 8.07
N LEU A 49 -3.80 2.26 8.33
CA LEU A 49 -2.59 1.48 8.58
C LEU A 49 -2.68 0.70 9.88
N SER A 50 -3.18 1.30 10.96
CA SER A 50 -3.36 0.61 12.25
C SER A 50 -4.40 -0.52 12.18
N ARG A 51 -5.33 -0.47 11.22
CA ARG A 51 -6.35 -1.51 11.03
C ARG A 51 -5.88 -2.67 10.15
N TRP A 52 -5.03 -2.39 9.16
CA TRP A 52 -4.75 -3.34 8.07
C TRP A 52 -3.30 -3.75 7.95
N ASP A 53 -2.36 -3.14 8.68
CA ASP A 53 -0.94 -3.46 8.60
C ASP A 53 -0.62 -4.95 8.79
N GLU A 54 -1.17 -5.60 9.82
CA GLU A 54 -0.98 -7.03 10.04
C GLU A 54 -1.52 -7.86 8.87
N THR A 55 -2.70 -7.49 8.37
CA THR A 55 -3.33 -8.18 7.23
C THR A 55 -2.47 -8.04 5.98
N LEU A 56 -1.95 -6.83 5.74
CA LEU A 56 -1.06 -6.55 4.62
C LEU A 56 0.25 -7.33 4.78
N ILE A 57 0.87 -7.33 5.96
CA ILE A 57 2.11 -8.08 6.27
C ILE A 57 1.93 -9.58 6.03
N ARG A 58 0.81 -10.18 6.48
CA ARG A 58 0.50 -11.59 6.24
C ARG A 58 0.29 -11.89 4.75
N LYS A 59 -0.32 -10.97 4.00
CA LYS A 59 -0.44 -11.07 2.53
C LYS A 59 0.91 -10.82 1.80
N ARG A 60 1.89 -10.20 2.47
CA ARG A 60 3.07 -9.56 1.88
C ARG A 60 4.20 -10.48 1.41
N PHE A 61 4.12 -11.79 1.63
CA PHE A 61 5.11 -12.73 1.08
C PHE A 61 4.57 -13.59 -0.07
N LEU A 62 3.40 -13.24 -0.61
CA LEU A 62 2.76 -13.98 -1.72
C LEU A 62 2.95 -13.32 -3.10
N GLY A 63 3.65 -12.19 -3.19
CA GLY A 63 3.88 -11.47 -4.43
C GLY A 63 5.24 -11.76 -5.07
N LYS A 64 5.25 -12.04 -6.39
CA LYS A 64 6.49 -11.94 -7.18
C LYS A 64 6.95 -10.48 -7.19
N LYS A 65 8.25 -10.24 -6.98
CA LYS A 65 8.89 -8.93 -7.16
C LYS A 65 8.61 -8.43 -8.58
N LEU A 66 7.71 -7.47 -8.71
CA LEU A 66 7.49 -6.79 -9.98
C LEU A 66 8.64 -5.79 -10.18
N ALA A 67 9.23 -5.76 -11.38
CA ALA A 67 10.27 -4.80 -11.73
C ALA A 67 9.76 -3.34 -11.62
N TYR A 68 8.45 -3.15 -11.76
CA TYR A 68 7.79 -1.85 -11.70
C TYR A 68 6.60 -1.90 -10.75
N ALA A 69 6.37 -0.80 -10.03
CA ALA A 69 5.17 -0.65 -9.21
C ALA A 69 3.93 -0.55 -10.10
N ARG A 70 2.86 -1.28 -9.78
CA ARG A 70 1.55 -1.10 -10.40
C ARG A 70 0.90 0.18 -9.87
N TYR A 71 0.38 1.00 -10.77
CA TYR A 71 -0.34 2.23 -10.46
C TYR A 71 -1.85 2.02 -10.59
N GLN A 72 -2.61 3.06 -10.22
CA GLN A 72 -4.05 3.12 -10.43
C GLN A 72 -4.39 2.97 -11.92
N GLU A 73 -5.58 2.45 -12.21
CA GLU A 73 -6.06 2.31 -13.59
C GLU A 73 -6.24 3.68 -14.25
N LYS A 74 -6.17 3.70 -15.59
CA LYS A 74 -6.37 4.93 -16.36
C LYS A 74 -7.84 5.33 -16.30
N ASN A 75 -8.12 6.62 -16.56
CA ASN A 75 -9.47 7.19 -16.66
C ASN A 75 -10.28 7.14 -15.35
N LEU A 76 -9.62 6.95 -14.21
CA LEU A 76 -10.21 7.29 -12.93
C LEU A 76 -10.21 8.82 -12.81
N ASN A 77 -11.34 9.43 -12.50
CA ASN A 77 -11.36 10.86 -12.19
C ASN A 77 -10.61 11.07 -10.86
N LEU A 78 -9.33 11.44 -10.92
CA LEU A 78 -8.44 11.49 -9.75
C LEU A 78 -8.44 12.90 -9.15
N GLN A 79 -8.74 12.97 -7.86
CA GLN A 79 -8.61 14.20 -7.08
C GLN A 79 -7.27 14.22 -6.34
N LYS A 80 -6.50 15.28 -6.57
CA LYS A 80 -5.24 15.53 -5.83
C LYS A 80 -5.55 16.12 -4.46
N MET A 81 -5.07 15.47 -3.40
CA MET A 81 -5.18 15.96 -2.03
C MET A 81 -3.80 16.10 -1.38
N ASN A 82 -3.45 17.34 -1.03
CA ASN A 82 -2.20 17.65 -0.36
C ASN A 82 -2.36 17.53 1.16
N PHE A 83 -1.41 16.88 1.83
CA PHE A 83 -1.40 16.75 3.29
C PHE A 83 0.01 16.48 3.81
N ARG A 84 0.17 16.53 5.15
CA ARG A 84 1.42 16.17 5.84
C ARG A 84 1.16 14.96 6.75
N PRO A 85 1.56 13.74 6.35
CA PRO A 85 1.35 12.53 7.15
C PRO A 85 2.21 12.53 8.41
N PHE A 86 1.94 11.62 9.35
CA PHE A 86 2.97 11.23 10.32
C PHE A 86 4.12 10.55 9.55
N GLU A 87 5.37 10.84 9.92
CA GLU A 87 6.52 10.27 9.19
C GLU A 87 6.54 8.74 9.27
N GLU A 88 6.19 8.19 10.43
CA GLU A 88 6.01 6.74 10.67
C GLU A 88 5.02 6.12 9.70
N ASP A 89 3.83 6.70 9.58
CA ASP A 89 2.77 6.22 8.68
C ASP A 89 3.22 6.28 7.21
N TRP A 90 3.91 7.35 6.83
CA TRP A 90 4.40 7.52 5.47
C TRP A 90 5.47 6.49 5.11
N CYS A 91 6.40 6.24 6.04
CA CYS A 91 7.42 5.21 5.91
C CYS A 91 6.77 3.82 5.81
N LYS A 92 5.85 3.50 6.73
CA LYS A 92 5.10 2.25 6.78
C LYS A 92 4.33 2.00 5.49
N LEU A 93 3.61 3.00 4.98
CA LEU A 93 2.91 2.92 3.69
C LEU A 93 3.87 2.65 2.54
N GLY A 94 5.04 3.31 2.51
CA GLY A 94 6.06 3.09 1.49
C GLY A 94 6.60 1.67 1.50
N ILE A 95 6.95 1.15 2.68
CA ILE A 95 7.45 -0.20 2.88
C ILE A 95 6.40 -1.24 2.45
N LEU A 96 5.14 -1.05 2.83
CA LEU A 96 4.02 -1.92 2.45
C LEU A 96 3.76 -1.89 0.93
N ALA A 97 3.67 -0.70 0.34
CA ALA A 97 3.44 -0.53 -1.09
C ALA A 97 4.54 -1.17 -1.93
N TRP A 98 5.81 -0.97 -1.53
CA TRP A 98 6.96 -1.59 -2.17
C TRP A 98 6.92 -3.12 -2.09
N GLY A 99 6.64 -3.68 -0.91
CA GLY A 99 6.52 -5.13 -0.74
C GLY A 99 5.36 -5.77 -1.53
N LEU A 100 4.32 -5.00 -1.82
CA LEU A 100 3.19 -5.43 -2.65
C LEU A 100 3.39 -5.15 -4.14
N GLY A 101 4.46 -4.46 -4.53
CA GLY A 101 4.72 -4.07 -5.91
C GLY A 101 3.70 -3.07 -6.46
N ILE A 102 3.15 -2.20 -5.62
CA ILE A 102 2.14 -1.18 -6.00
C ILE A 102 2.55 0.23 -5.56
N SER A 103 1.91 1.25 -6.12
CA SER A 103 2.13 2.64 -5.69
C SER A 103 1.47 2.96 -4.34
N ARG A 104 1.99 3.98 -3.63
CA ARG A 104 1.40 4.45 -2.36
C ARG A 104 -0.05 4.92 -2.54
N CYS A 105 -0.36 5.59 -3.64
CA CYS A 105 -1.73 6.05 -3.95
C CYS A 105 -2.67 4.86 -4.16
N LEU A 106 -2.24 3.84 -4.91
CA LEU A 106 -3.03 2.64 -5.13
C LEU A 106 -3.28 1.89 -3.82
N LEU A 107 -2.24 1.71 -2.98
CA LEU A 107 -2.40 1.08 -1.67
C LEU A 107 -3.40 1.86 -0.79
N PHE A 108 -3.31 3.18 -0.77
CA PHE A 108 -4.25 4.01 -0.01
C PHE A 108 -5.70 3.86 -0.51
N SER A 109 -5.93 3.86 -1.84
CA SER A 109 -7.26 3.62 -2.42
C SER A 109 -7.83 2.25 -2.04
N VAL A 110 -7.03 1.19 -2.14
CA VAL A 110 -7.44 -0.17 -1.73
C VAL A 110 -7.81 -0.23 -0.26
N LEU A 111 -7.03 0.41 0.61
CA LEU A 111 -7.33 0.48 2.04
C LEU A 111 -8.63 1.24 2.33
N LEU A 112 -8.92 2.31 1.58
CA LEU A 112 -10.19 3.03 1.66
C LEU A 112 -11.36 2.15 1.24
N GLU A 113 -11.25 1.42 0.12
CA GLU A 113 -12.27 0.47 -0.34
C GLU A 113 -12.57 -0.61 0.72
N TRP A 114 -11.53 -1.22 1.28
CA TRP A 114 -11.69 -2.21 2.35
C TRP A 114 -12.27 -1.62 3.64
N SER A 115 -12.16 -0.31 3.86
CA SER A 115 -12.80 0.33 5.02
C SER A 115 -14.32 0.46 4.84
N ILE A 116 -14.80 0.55 3.60
CA ILE A 116 -16.22 0.61 3.22
C ILE A 116 -16.84 -0.79 3.32
N GLU A 117 -16.14 -1.81 2.79
CA GLU A 117 -16.57 -3.20 2.90
C GLU A 117 -16.41 -3.69 4.35
N LYS A 118 -17.51 -3.80 5.09
CA LYS A 118 -17.48 -4.16 6.53
C LYS A 118 -16.72 -5.49 6.78
N SER A 119 -15.55 -5.33 7.39
CA SER A 119 -14.70 -6.26 8.18
C SER A 119 -13.68 -7.14 7.44
N PRO A 120 -12.40 -7.18 7.90
CA PRO A 120 -11.62 -8.39 7.74
C PRO A 120 -12.35 -9.48 8.51
N LYS A 121 -12.79 -10.56 7.83
CA LYS A 121 -13.15 -11.78 8.55
C LYS A 121 -11.94 -12.12 9.43
N LYS A 122 -12.09 -12.09 10.76
CA LYS A 122 -11.09 -12.60 11.69
C LYS A 122 -10.87 -14.06 11.32
N THR A 123 -9.85 -14.35 10.51
CA THR A 123 -9.38 -15.73 10.37
C THR A 123 -8.90 -16.12 11.75
N LYS A 124 -9.60 -17.07 12.38
CA LYS A 124 -9.20 -17.66 13.66
C LYS A 124 -7.70 -17.94 13.59
N SER A 125 -6.94 -17.44 14.56
CA SER A 125 -5.50 -17.72 14.68
C SER A 125 -5.32 -19.19 15.02
N HIS A 126 -5.32 -20.06 14.01
CA HIS A 126 -4.92 -21.46 14.16
C HIS A 126 -3.40 -21.51 14.30
N GLY A 127 -2.91 -21.19 15.49
CA GLY A 127 -1.49 -21.27 15.88
C GLY A 127 -0.59 -20.24 15.18
N ALA A 128 0.48 -19.85 15.86
CA ALA A 128 1.57 -19.14 15.20
C ALA A 128 2.18 -20.09 14.15
N PRO A 129 2.37 -19.66 12.88
CA PRO A 129 2.99 -20.52 11.88
C PRO A 129 4.48 -20.61 12.19
N THR A 130 4.88 -21.64 12.95
CA THR A 130 6.28 -21.90 13.31
C THR A 130 7.10 -22.33 12.09
N ILE A 131 6.47 -22.85 11.02
CA ILE A 131 7.16 -23.21 9.77
C ILE A 131 6.25 -22.84 8.59
N LEU A 132 6.63 -21.83 7.80
CA LEU A 132 6.00 -21.56 6.51
C LEU A 132 6.54 -22.54 5.46
N ARG A 133 5.91 -23.72 5.33
CA ARG A 133 6.12 -24.61 4.17
C ARG A 133 5.37 -24.06 2.95
N ILE A 134 6.17 -23.73 1.94
CA ILE A 134 5.77 -23.24 0.62
C ILE A 134 5.29 -24.42 -0.24
N THR A 135 4.05 -24.39 -0.74
CA THR A 135 3.67 -25.15 -1.95
C THR A 135 2.67 -24.35 -2.79
N ARG A 136 2.98 -24.22 -4.09
CA ARG A 136 2.26 -23.47 -5.14
C ARG A 136 1.07 -24.27 -5.70
N GLU A 137 0.09 -23.58 -6.31
CA GLU A 137 -0.34 -23.76 -7.72
C GLU A 137 -1.20 -22.55 -8.12
N ILE A 138 -0.83 -21.81 -9.18
CA ILE A 138 -1.71 -20.83 -9.82
C ILE A 138 -1.95 -21.32 -11.25
N ARG A 139 -3.16 -21.82 -11.53
CA ARG A 139 -3.60 -22.20 -12.87
C ARG A 139 -4.08 -20.94 -13.61
N PHE A 140 -3.44 -20.60 -14.72
CA PHE A 140 -3.94 -19.60 -15.67
C PHE A 140 -4.45 -20.31 -16.93
N SER A 141 -5.55 -19.81 -17.51
CA SER A 141 -6.06 -20.27 -18.80
C SER A 141 -5.13 -19.84 -19.94
N GLN A 142 -4.62 -20.81 -20.70
CA GLN A 142 -3.61 -20.63 -21.76
C GLN A 142 -3.99 -19.60 -22.84
N LYS A 143 -5.28 -19.26 -22.99
CA LYS A 143 -5.77 -18.31 -24.00
C LYS A 143 -5.31 -16.85 -23.78
N LEU A 144 -5.02 -16.44 -22.55
CA LEU A 144 -4.56 -15.07 -22.24
C LEU A 144 -3.07 -14.84 -22.51
N LEU A 145 -2.27 -15.91 -22.65
CA LEU A 145 -0.82 -15.83 -22.81
C LEU A 145 -0.38 -15.55 -24.26
N ARG A 146 -1.18 -15.95 -25.26
CA ARG A 146 -0.82 -15.75 -26.68
C ARG A 146 -1.20 -14.38 -27.24
N SER A 147 -2.29 -13.77 -26.77
CA SER A 147 -2.76 -12.47 -27.29
C SER A 147 -1.86 -11.30 -26.89
N GLN A 148 -1.19 -11.37 -25.74
CA GLN A 148 -0.32 -10.29 -25.28
C GLN A 148 1.11 -10.36 -25.82
N ILE A 149 1.55 -11.50 -26.35
CA ILE A 149 2.89 -11.65 -26.93
C ILE A 149 2.95 -11.10 -28.37
N GLN A 150 1.83 -11.12 -29.12
CA GLN A 150 1.79 -10.57 -30.48
C GLN A 150 1.67 -9.04 -30.52
N LEU A 151 1.04 -8.39 -29.55
CA LEU A 151 0.90 -6.92 -29.52
C LEU A 151 2.17 -6.19 -29.09
N GLY A 152 3.12 -6.87 -28.44
CA GLY A 152 4.38 -6.28 -27.99
C GLY A 152 5.48 -6.18 -29.06
N ARG A 153 5.27 -6.71 -30.27
CA ARG A 153 6.27 -6.70 -31.37
C ARG A 153 5.96 -5.76 -32.52
N ALA A 154 4.83 -5.05 -32.50
CA ALA A 154 4.58 -3.95 -33.43
C ALA A 154 5.08 -2.64 -32.78
N HIS A 155 6.35 -2.29 -33.03
CA HIS A 155 6.77 -0.89 -32.94
C HIS A 155 6.20 -0.14 -34.16
N PRO A 156 5.74 1.10 -34.02
CA PRO A 156 5.47 1.94 -35.17
C PRO A 156 6.77 2.43 -35.81
N ILE A 157 6.80 2.25 -37.14
CA ILE A 157 7.78 2.62 -38.18
C ILE A 157 9.00 1.71 -38.28
#